data_AF-A0A9W4UA52-F1
#
_entry.id   AF-A0A9W4UA52-F1
#
_cell.length_a   1.000
_cell.length_b   1.000
_cell.length_c   1.000
_cell.angle_alpha   90.00
_cell.angle_beta   90.00
_cell.angle_gamma   90.00
#
_symmetry.space_group_name_H-M   'P 1'
#
loop_
_entity.id
_entity.type
_entity.pdbx_description
1 polymer ?
#
loop_
_entity_poly.entity_id
_entity_poly.type
_entity_poly.pdbx_seq_one_letter_code
_entity_poly.pdbx_strand_id
1 'polypeptide(L)' 'MSRDCTQGQKCYNCGEVGHLSRDCPSETTNERVCYRCKQPGHVQNACPN' A
#
# COMPACT_ATOMS: atom_id res chain seq x y z
N MET A 1 10.09 24.19 18.49
CA MET A 1 10.51 23.25 17.42
C MET A 1 9.48 22.13 17.39
N SER A 2 8.45 22.31 16.57
CA SER A 2 7.19 21.58 16.64
C SER A 2 7.29 20.28 15.85
N ARG A 3 7.70 19.20 16.54
CA ARG A 3 7.43 17.79 16.22
C ARG A 3 7.00 17.53 14.76
N ASP A 4 7.93 17.69 13.83
CA ASP A 4 7.82 17.18 12.48
C ASP A 4 7.95 15.65 12.52
N CYS A 5 7.01 14.98 13.15
CA CYS A 5 6.88 13.52 13.11
C CYS A 5 5.91 13.13 11.99
N THR A 6 6.15 13.64 10.78
CA THR A 6 5.83 12.91 9.54
C THR A 6 6.69 11.63 9.42
N GLN A 7 7.67 11.48 10.31
CA GLN A 7 8.57 10.35 10.52
C GLN A 7 7.83 9.13 11.11
N GLY A 8 7.07 8.42 10.30
CA GLY A 8 6.41 7.19 10.79
C GLY A 8 5.62 6.37 9.79
N GLN A 9 5.44 6.84 8.55
CA GLN A 9 4.87 5.99 7.50
C GLN A 9 5.98 5.04 7.03
N LYS A 10 6.11 3.94 7.76
CA LYS A 10 6.82 2.74 7.37
C LYS A 10 5.93 2.00 6.39
N CYS A 11 6.45 1.75 5.20
CA CYS A 11 5.85 0.83 4.26
C CYS A 11 5.77 -0.55 4.90
N TYR A 12 4.57 -1.12 5.04
CA TYR A 12 4.39 -2.49 5.53
C TYR A 12 4.75 -3.54 4.48
N ASN A 13 4.97 -3.13 3.23
CA ASN A 13 5.29 -4.02 2.13
C ASN A 13 6.82 -4.23 2.02
N CYS A 14 7.61 -3.16 2.00
CA CYS A 14 9.08 -3.24 1.89
C CYS A 14 9.84 -2.89 3.18
N GLY A 15 9.18 -2.30 4.19
CA GLY A 15 9.82 -1.92 5.46
C GLY A 15 10.51 -0.54 5.46
N GLU A 16 10.57 0.14 4.31
CA GLU A 16 11.17 1.48 4.16
C GLU A 16 10.30 2.56 4.81
N VAL A 17 10.91 3.68 5.22
CA VAL A 17 10.21 4.83 5.80
C VAL A 17 10.13 5.98 4.80
N GLY A 18 9.03 6.74 4.85
CA GLY A 18 8.81 7.89 3.96
C GLY A 18 7.68 7.67 2.94
N HIS A 19 7.16 6.45 2.85
CA HIS A 19 6.00 6.11 2.03
C HIS A 19 5.17 5.00 2.69
N LEU A 20 3.90 4.88 2.29
CA LEU A 20 2.99 3.83 2.75
C LEU A 20 3.06 2.61 1.81
N SER A 21 2.57 1.44 2.23
CA SER A 21 2.43 0.27 1.34
C SER A 21 1.68 0.54 0.04
N ARG A 22 0.85 1.58 0.04
CA ARG A 22 0.02 2.03 -1.10
C ARG A 22 0.79 2.88 -2.11
N ASP A 23 1.88 3.50 -1.63
CA ASP A 23 2.75 4.42 -2.36
C ASP A 23 4.15 3.79 -2.53
N CYS A 24 4.27 2.48 -2.28
CA CYS A 24 5.53 1.77 -2.37
C CYS A 24 5.93 1.67 -3.85
N PRO A 25 7.11 2.17 -4.23
CA PRO A 25 7.54 2.14 -5.63
C PRO A 25 7.78 0.72 -6.17
N SER A 26 7.97 -0.27 -5.28
CA SER A 26 7.99 -1.69 -5.65
C SER A 26 6.64 -2.21 -6.14
N GLU A 27 5.54 -1.50 -5.88
CA GLU A 27 4.20 -1.77 -6.44
C GLU A 27 4.05 -1.21 -7.87
N THR A 28 5.16 -1.07 -8.60
CA THR A 28 5.12 -0.81 -10.05
C THR A 28 4.46 -1.97 -10.80
N THR A 29 4.44 -3.18 -10.23
CA THR A 29 3.48 -4.22 -10.62
C THR A 29 2.16 -3.94 -9.91
N ASN A 30 1.47 -2.89 -10.37
CA ASN A 30 0.11 -2.51 -10.00
C ASN A 30 -0.89 -3.53 -10.54
N GLU A 31 -0.68 -4.82 -10.29
CA GLU A 31 -1.79 -5.77 -10.31
C GLU A 31 -2.62 -5.40 -9.09
N ARG A 32 -3.57 -4.49 -9.26
CA ARG A 32 -4.57 -4.19 -8.23
C ARG A 32 -5.25 -5.50 -7.86
N VAL A 33 -4.72 -6.16 -6.85
CA VAL A 33 -5.18 -7.43 -6.33
C VAL A 33 -6.17 -7.15 -5.23
N CYS A 34 -7.26 -7.89 -5.27
CA CYS A 34 -8.31 -7.83 -4.29
C CYS A 34 -7.74 -8.21 -2.91
N TYR A 35 -7.59 -7.27 -1.98
CA TYR A 35 -7.05 -7.61 -0.64
C TYR A 35 -7.90 -8.61 0.15
N ARG A 36 -9.14 -8.89 -0.27
CA ARG A 36 -10.02 -9.93 0.30
C ARG A 36 -9.76 -11.31 -0.30
N CYS A 37 -9.49 -11.39 -1.61
CA CYS A 37 -9.49 -12.63 -2.39
C CYS A 37 -8.18 -12.91 -3.14
N LYS A 38 -7.21 -11.99 -3.02
CA LYS A 38 -5.88 -11.96 -3.65
C LYS A 38 -5.88 -12.14 -5.18
N GLN A 39 -7.02 -11.91 -5.83
CA GLN A 39 -7.17 -11.99 -7.29
C GLN A 39 -6.79 -10.67 -7.97
N PRO A 40 -6.00 -10.69 -9.06
CA PRO A 40 -5.65 -9.50 -9.82
C PRO A 40 -6.82 -8.99 -10.67
N GLY A 41 -6.86 -7.69 -10.95
CA GLY A 41 -7.84 -7.07 -11.84
C GLY A 41 -8.98 -6.32 -11.15
N HIS A 42 -9.10 -6.44 -9.82
CA HIS A 42 -10.05 -5.66 -9.02
C HIS A 42 -9.54 -5.48 -7.58
N VAL A 43 -9.94 -4.39 -6.92
CA VAL A 43 -9.59 -4.13 -5.51
C VAL A 43 -10.67 -4.67 -4.57
N GLN A 44 -10.43 -4.65 -3.25
CA GLN A 44 -11.37 -5.10 -2.22
C GLN A 44 -12.78 -4.49 -2.37
N ASN A 45 -12.90 -3.23 -2.81
CA ASN A 45 -14.19 -2.56 -3.05
C ASN A 45 -14.90 -2.99 -4.34
N ALA A 46 -14.20 -3.63 -5.26
CA ALA A 46 -14.70 -4.09 -6.55
C ALA A 46 -14.76 -5.63 -6.61
N CYS A 47 -14.63 -6.31 -5.47
CA CYS A 47 -14.84 -7.75 -5.37
C CYS A 47 -16.34 -8.03 -5.61
N PRO A 48 -16.72 -8.69 -6.72
CA PRO A 48 -18.05 -9.26 -6.83
C PRO A 48 -18.16 -10.29 -5.70
N ASN A 49 -19.20 -10.17 -4.85
CA ASN A 49 -19.37 -10.98 -3.65
C ASN A 49 -19.15 -12.48 -3.88
#